data_AF-A0A2P2MSD0-F1
#
_entry.id   AF-A0A2P2MSD0-F1
#
_cell.length_a   1.000
_cell.length_b   1.000
_cell.length_c   1.000
_cell.angle_alpha   90.00
_cell.angle_beta   90.00
_cell.angle_gamma   90.00
#
_symmetry.space_group_name_H-M   'P 1'
#
loop_
_entity.id
_entity.type
_entity.pdbx_description
1 polymer ?
#
loop_
_entity_poly.entity_id
_entity_poly.type
_entity_poly.pdbx_seq_one_letter_code
_entity_poly.pdbx_strand_id
1 'polypeptide(L)'
;MFSQVIYSDEERRFNKDITMGLIRSELLNLAEYNVHMAKLIDGGRNKFATDFAISLIQALVIEEPKVISELHNFVDALAKLAAKPGSPESLQKLIEIVRNPVANVASLVGTTVGKDDKTKQFREKKGTNQVTGSREDFSDAESVEPDPAGFHEEVSKRFEEWINMCDHPGLNDATINAYILQLRQSGLLKGDDVTDRFFRIVTVIVIPSSNI
;
A
#
# COMPACT_ATOMS: atom_id res chain seq x y z
N MET A 1 -29.81 -27.22 -3.48
CA MET A 1 -29.85 -26.44 -4.73
C MET A 1 -28.45 -25.94 -4.98
N PHE A 2 -27.86 -26.43 -6.06
CA PHE A 2 -26.52 -26.07 -6.53
C PHE A 2 -26.51 -24.64 -7.10
N SER A 3 -25.30 -24.05 -7.12
CA SER A 3 -24.91 -22.81 -7.80
C SER A 3 -25.34 -21.55 -7.05
N GLN A 4 -24.44 -20.84 -6.36
CA GLN A 4 -23.31 -20.06 -6.89
C GLN A 4 -22.25 -19.95 -5.76
N VAL A 5 -20.97 -20.33 -5.80
CA VAL A 5 -19.94 -20.40 -6.86
C VAL A 5 -19.77 -19.10 -7.65
N ILE A 6 -20.42 -18.02 -7.20
CA ILE A 6 -20.25 -16.66 -7.72
C ILE A 6 -19.95 -15.74 -6.53
N TYR A 7 -18.96 -16.11 -5.70
CA TYR A 7 -18.11 -15.07 -5.15
C TYR A 7 -17.37 -14.56 -6.38
N SER A 8 -17.92 -13.53 -7.02
CA SER A 8 -17.38 -13.02 -8.27
C SER A 8 -15.88 -12.80 -8.07
N ASP A 9 -15.08 -13.22 -9.04
CA ASP A 9 -13.65 -12.90 -9.15
C ASP A 9 -13.39 -11.40 -8.85
N GLU A 10 -14.39 -10.58 -9.17
CA GLU A 10 -14.55 -9.15 -8.87
C GLU A 10 -14.46 -8.78 -7.36
N GLU A 11 -15.04 -9.55 -6.45
CA GLU A 11 -15.03 -9.26 -5.00
C GLU A 11 -13.64 -9.52 -4.38
N ARG A 12 -12.89 -10.49 -4.92
CA ARG A 12 -11.46 -10.66 -4.59
C ARG A 12 -10.58 -9.56 -5.21
N ARG A 13 -10.94 -9.03 -6.39
CA ARG A 13 -10.20 -7.97 -7.09
C ARG A 13 -10.30 -6.59 -6.43
N PHE A 14 -11.34 -6.35 -5.63
CA PHE A 14 -11.59 -5.07 -4.96
C PHE A 14 -11.50 -5.15 -3.43
N ASN A 15 -10.52 -5.92 -2.93
CA ASN A 15 -10.24 -5.92 -1.50
C ASN A 15 -9.42 -4.67 -1.12
N LYS A 16 -10.02 -3.80 -0.32
CA LYS A 16 -9.45 -2.52 0.11
C LYS A 16 -8.17 -2.71 0.92
N ASP A 17 -8.17 -3.66 1.85
CA ASP A 17 -7.03 -3.88 2.76
C ASP A 17 -5.83 -4.46 2.02
N ILE A 18 -6.07 -5.37 1.07
CA ILE A 18 -5.03 -5.90 0.19
C ILE A 18 -4.47 -4.79 -0.68
N THR A 19 -5.33 -3.98 -1.31
CA THR A 19 -4.88 -2.87 -2.17
C THR A 19 -4.06 -1.85 -1.39
N MET A 20 -4.50 -1.48 -0.17
CA MET A 20 -3.75 -0.60 0.73
C MET A 20 -2.41 -1.22 1.16
N GLY A 21 -2.38 -2.52 1.45
CA GLY A 21 -1.15 -3.24 1.76
C GLY A 21 -0.16 -3.22 0.60
N LEU A 22 -0.63 -3.46 -0.62
CA LEU A 22 0.22 -3.44 -1.82
C LEU A 22 0.77 -2.04 -2.14
N ILE A 23 -0.03 -1.00 -1.92
CA ILE A 23 0.40 0.41 -2.07
C ILE A 23 1.50 0.73 -1.05
N ARG A 24 1.30 0.34 0.21
CA ARG A 24 2.28 0.58 1.30
C ARG A 24 3.60 -0.16 1.11
N SER A 25 3.53 -1.37 0.58
CA SER A 25 4.71 -2.18 0.29
C SER A 25 5.39 -1.79 -1.04
N GLU A 26 4.88 -0.78 -1.76
CA GLU A 26 5.35 -0.37 -3.09
C GLU A 26 5.36 -1.51 -4.14
N LEU A 27 4.57 -2.55 -3.90
CA LEU A 27 4.44 -3.73 -4.78
C LEU A 27 3.38 -3.53 -5.87
N LEU A 28 2.56 -2.49 -5.73
CA LEU A 28 1.58 -2.12 -6.75
C LEU A 28 2.21 -1.10 -7.70
N ASN A 29 2.22 -1.40 -9.00
CA ASN A 29 2.56 -0.41 -10.01
C ASN A 29 1.46 0.67 -10.07
N LEU A 30 1.66 1.76 -9.34
CA LEU A 30 0.72 2.87 -9.23
C LEU A 30 0.38 3.49 -10.59
N ALA A 31 1.32 3.57 -11.52
CA ALA A 31 1.09 4.16 -12.84
C ALA A 31 0.11 3.31 -13.66
N GLU A 32 0.30 1.99 -13.67
CA GLU A 32 -0.60 1.06 -14.37
C GLU A 32 -1.97 0.99 -13.68
N TYR A 33 -1.96 0.92 -12.35
CA TYR A 33 -3.18 0.90 -11.53
C TYR A 33 -4.03 2.17 -11.72
N ASN A 34 -3.39 3.34 -11.74
CA ASN A 34 -4.03 4.64 -11.99
C ASN A 34 -4.81 4.64 -13.30
N VAL A 35 -4.20 4.16 -14.40
CA VAL A 35 -4.84 4.09 -15.71
C VAL A 35 -5.93 3.01 -15.74
N HIS A 36 -5.68 1.85 -15.14
CA HIS A 36 -6.64 0.75 -15.08
C HIS A 36 -7.92 1.18 -14.36
N MET A 37 -7.77 1.73 -13.15
CA MET A 37 -8.90 2.18 -12.34
C MET A 37 -9.69 3.28 -13.03
N ALA A 38 -9.01 4.26 -13.62
CA ALA A 38 -9.67 5.33 -14.39
C ALA A 38 -10.57 4.77 -15.51
N LYS A 39 -10.09 3.77 -16.27
CA LYS A 39 -10.86 3.10 -17.33
C LYS A 39 -12.01 2.29 -16.77
N LEU A 40 -11.81 1.62 -15.65
CA LEU A 40 -12.78 0.74 -15.03
C LEU A 40 -14.00 1.52 -14.49
N ILE A 41 -13.76 2.68 -13.88
CA ILE A 41 -14.83 3.55 -13.37
C ILE A 41 -15.35 4.52 -14.45
N ASP A 42 -14.79 4.50 -15.65
CA ASP A 42 -15.12 5.47 -16.68
C ASP A 42 -16.61 5.46 -17.04
N GLY A 43 -17.22 6.64 -16.97
CA GLY A 43 -18.64 6.84 -17.17
C GLY A 43 -19.55 6.30 -16.06
N GLY A 44 -19.01 5.69 -15.01
CA GLY A 44 -19.78 5.15 -13.87
C GLY A 44 -20.58 3.89 -14.23
N ARG A 45 -20.10 3.18 -15.27
CA ARG A 45 -20.74 1.97 -15.80
C ARG A 45 -20.65 0.80 -14.82
N ASN A 46 -19.55 0.71 -14.08
CA ASN A 46 -19.35 -0.29 -13.05
C ASN A 46 -19.57 0.32 -11.66
N LYS A 47 -20.74 0.06 -11.06
CA LYS A 47 -21.11 0.62 -9.75
C LYS A 47 -20.22 0.09 -8.63
N PHE A 48 -19.95 -1.21 -8.62
CA PHE A 48 -19.07 -1.84 -7.63
C PHE A 48 -17.65 -1.26 -7.65
N ALA A 49 -17.05 -1.13 -8.83
CA ALA A 49 -15.74 -0.53 -8.98
C ALA A 49 -15.72 0.96 -8.60
N THR A 50 -16.83 1.69 -8.86
CA THR A 50 -16.96 3.09 -8.47
C THR A 50 -17.04 3.23 -6.95
N ASP A 51 -17.86 2.43 -6.27
CA ASP A 51 -18.00 2.47 -4.81
C ASP A 51 -16.69 2.06 -4.11
N PHE A 52 -16.02 1.04 -4.64
CA PHE A 52 -14.67 0.66 -4.20
C PHE A 52 -13.67 1.81 -4.39
N ALA A 53 -13.65 2.44 -5.58
CA ALA A 53 -12.74 3.53 -5.88
C ALA A 53 -12.92 4.73 -4.95
N ILE A 54 -14.16 5.09 -4.64
CA ILE A 54 -14.47 6.16 -3.69
C ILE A 54 -13.93 5.80 -2.31
N SER A 55 -14.18 4.58 -1.85
CA SER A 55 -13.75 4.08 -0.54
C SER A 55 -12.22 4.00 -0.43
N LEU A 56 -11.53 3.64 -1.51
CA LEU A 56 -10.08 3.58 -1.57
C LEU A 56 -9.46 4.98 -1.52
N ILE A 57 -9.96 5.93 -2.32
CA ILE A 57 -9.46 7.30 -2.30
C ILE A 57 -9.69 7.98 -0.95
N GLN A 58 -10.82 7.73 -0.28
CA GLN A 58 -11.06 8.21 1.08
C GLN A 58 -9.99 7.71 2.06
N ALA A 59 -9.62 6.43 1.98
CA ALA A 59 -8.57 5.86 2.82
C ALA A 59 -7.19 6.43 2.49
N LEU A 60 -6.85 6.52 1.20
CA LEU A 60 -5.58 7.08 0.75
C LEU A 60 -5.39 8.54 1.18
N VAL A 61 -6.46 9.35 1.19
CA VAL A 61 -6.38 10.74 1.70
C VAL A 61 -6.02 10.80 3.18
N ILE A 62 -6.49 9.84 3.99
CA ILE A 62 -6.27 9.81 5.44
C ILE A 62 -4.92 9.17 5.77
N GLU A 63 -4.60 8.06 5.11
CA GLU A 63 -3.50 7.18 5.46
C GLU A 63 -2.23 7.47 4.64
N GLU A 64 -2.35 7.73 3.33
CA GLU A 64 -1.23 7.86 2.39
C GLU A 64 -1.42 9.03 1.39
N PRO A 65 -1.56 10.29 1.85
CA PRO A 65 -1.92 11.41 0.99
C PRO A 65 -0.88 11.73 -0.09
N LYS A 66 0.36 11.24 0.05
CA LYS A 66 1.43 11.40 -0.95
C LYS A 66 1.13 10.61 -2.23
N VAL A 67 0.55 9.41 -2.10
CA VAL A 67 0.23 8.51 -3.23
C VAL A 67 -0.83 9.11 -4.15
N ILE A 68 -1.71 9.95 -3.61
CA ILE A 68 -2.74 10.67 -4.38
C ILE A 68 -2.12 11.48 -5.54
N SER A 69 -0.91 12.02 -5.35
CA SER A 69 -0.21 12.77 -6.38
C SER A 69 0.21 11.91 -7.58
N GLU A 70 0.23 10.58 -7.47
CA GLU A 70 0.55 9.67 -8.57
C GLU A 70 -0.71 9.14 -9.27
N LEU A 71 -1.88 9.31 -8.65
CA LEU A 71 -3.17 8.77 -9.08
C LEU A 71 -4.00 9.78 -9.90
N HIS A 72 -3.36 10.61 -10.72
CA HIS A 72 -4.03 11.71 -11.43
C HIS A 72 -5.19 11.28 -12.33
N ASN A 73 -5.03 10.24 -13.15
CA ASN A 73 -6.09 9.77 -14.07
C ASN A 73 -7.29 9.21 -13.30
N PHE A 74 -7.01 8.52 -12.20
CA PHE A 74 -8.00 7.92 -11.34
C PHE A 74 -8.84 8.99 -10.63
N VAL A 75 -8.17 10.01 -10.07
CA VAL A 75 -8.83 11.16 -9.46
C VAL A 75 -9.63 11.96 -10.50
N ASP A 76 -9.11 12.14 -11.73
CA ASP A 76 -9.82 12.85 -12.79
C ASP A 76 -11.08 12.08 -13.25
N ALA A 77 -10.99 10.76 -13.36
CA ALA A 77 -12.14 9.91 -13.67
C ALA A 77 -13.24 10.04 -12.59
N LEU A 78 -12.87 10.00 -11.30
CA LEU A 78 -13.83 10.26 -10.22
C LEU A 78 -14.38 11.69 -10.24
N ALA A 79 -13.56 12.70 -10.57
CA ALA A 79 -14.01 14.08 -10.69
C ALA A 79 -15.06 14.24 -11.81
N LYS A 80 -14.89 13.54 -12.94
CA LYS A 80 -15.89 13.50 -14.02
C LYS A 80 -17.20 12.86 -13.54
N LEU A 81 -17.14 11.85 -12.68
CA LEU A 81 -18.33 11.26 -12.06
C LEU A 81 -19.00 12.20 -11.07
N ALA A 82 -18.21 12.91 -10.26
CA ALA A 82 -18.69 13.92 -9.33
C ALA A 82 -19.38 15.09 -10.04
N ALA A 83 -18.94 15.44 -11.25
CA ALA A 83 -19.53 16.50 -12.05
C ALA A 83 -20.87 16.11 -12.74
N LYS A 84 -21.27 14.84 -12.71
CA LYS A 84 -22.54 14.40 -13.31
C LYS A 84 -23.74 14.84 -12.45
N PRO A 85 -24.85 15.27 -13.08
CA PRO A 85 -26.07 15.59 -12.35
C PRO A 85 -26.61 14.33 -11.65
N GLY A 86 -26.85 14.44 -10.33
CA GLY A 86 -27.26 13.32 -9.47
C GLY A 86 -26.11 12.62 -8.73
N SER A 87 -24.88 13.15 -8.78
CA SER A 87 -23.76 12.65 -7.99
C SER A 87 -23.91 13.00 -6.48
N PRO A 88 -23.34 12.19 -5.57
CA PRO A 88 -23.35 12.50 -4.14
C PRO A 88 -22.49 13.73 -3.81
N GLU A 89 -22.97 14.64 -2.95
CA GLU A 89 -22.20 15.79 -2.46
C GLU A 89 -20.89 15.37 -1.74
N SER A 90 -20.92 14.21 -1.06
CA SER A 90 -19.75 13.63 -0.40
C SER A 90 -18.61 13.32 -1.37
N LEU A 91 -18.93 12.90 -2.61
CA LEU A 91 -17.94 12.64 -3.65
C LEU A 91 -17.33 13.95 -4.15
N GLN A 92 -18.13 15.00 -4.32
CA GLN A 92 -17.63 16.32 -4.73
C GLN A 92 -16.66 16.89 -3.69
N LYS A 93 -17.00 16.78 -2.40
CA LYS A 93 -16.13 17.20 -1.29
C LYS A 93 -14.84 16.39 -1.23
N LEU A 94 -14.89 15.08 -1.47
CA LEU A 94 -13.70 14.23 -1.54
C LEU A 94 -12.74 14.70 -2.64
N ILE A 95 -13.25 14.97 -3.85
CA ILE A 95 -12.43 15.43 -4.98
C ILE A 95 -11.77 16.78 -4.69
N GLU A 96 -12.46 17.68 -4.00
CA GLU A 96 -11.88 18.95 -3.56
C GLU A 96 -10.70 18.74 -2.60
N ILE A 97 -10.86 17.86 -1.61
CA ILE A 97 -9.79 17.51 -0.64
C ILE A 97 -8.59 16.87 -1.35
N VAL A 98 -8.86 15.93 -2.26
CA VAL A 98 -7.84 15.19 -3.01
C VAL A 98 -7.05 16.11 -3.95
N ARG A 99 -7.73 17.09 -4.58
CA ARG A 99 -7.11 18.06 -5.50
C ARG A 99 -6.38 19.19 -4.75
N ASN A 100 -6.78 19.49 -3.52
CA ASN A 100 -6.15 20.49 -2.67
C ASN A 100 -5.96 19.96 -1.23
N PRO A 101 -4.97 19.07 -1.00
CA PRO A 101 -4.72 18.48 0.32
C PRO A 101 -4.23 19.50 1.34
N VAL A 102 -3.69 20.64 0.90
CA VAL A 102 -3.06 21.66 1.76
C VAL A 102 -4.10 22.61 2.38
N ALA A 103 -5.28 22.80 1.77
CA ALA A 103 -6.30 23.72 2.27
C ALA A 103 -7.35 23.06 3.18
N ASN A 104 -7.54 21.74 3.09
CA ASN A 104 -8.79 21.14 3.57
C ASN A 104 -8.73 20.44 4.93
N VAL A 105 -7.55 20.25 5.54
CA VAL A 105 -7.47 19.77 6.95
C VAL A 105 -8.23 20.70 7.91
N ALA A 106 -8.34 21.99 7.57
CA ALA A 106 -9.11 22.97 8.33
C ALA A 106 -10.64 22.83 8.18
N SER A 107 -11.15 22.07 7.19
CA SER A 107 -12.60 21.91 6.95
C SER A 107 -13.21 20.67 7.62
N LEU A 108 -12.38 19.74 8.12
CA LEU A 108 -12.85 18.56 8.86
C LEU A 108 -12.86 18.78 10.38
N VAL A 109 -12.18 19.81 10.89
CA VAL A 109 -12.19 20.18 12.31
C VAL A 109 -12.71 21.60 12.43
N GLY A 110 -14.04 21.74 12.43
CA GLY A 110 -14.67 22.97 12.85
C GLY A 110 -14.44 23.20 14.34
N THR A 111 -13.38 23.93 14.69
CA THR A 111 -13.31 24.70 15.94
C THR A 111 -12.60 26.03 15.70
N THR A 112 -13.22 27.06 16.25
CA THR A 112 -12.94 28.49 16.20
C THR A 112 -11.54 28.92 16.66
N VAL A 113 -11.09 30.09 16.14
CA VAL A 113 -10.24 31.16 16.76
C VAL A 113 -8.87 31.44 16.11
N GLY A 114 -8.66 32.71 15.73
CA GLY A 114 -7.37 33.44 15.79
C GLY A 114 -6.45 33.31 14.57
N LYS A 115 -6.41 34.25 13.60
CA LYS A 115 -5.81 35.61 13.60
C LYS A 115 -4.26 35.64 13.57
N ASP A 116 -3.79 36.41 12.59
CA ASP A 116 -2.48 37.06 12.40
C ASP A 116 -1.38 36.34 11.57
N ASP A 117 -1.18 36.91 10.38
CA ASP A 117 -0.10 36.71 9.42
C ASP A 117 0.96 37.80 9.65
N LYS A 118 2.24 37.42 9.82
CA LYS A 118 3.35 38.35 9.68
C LYS A 118 4.65 37.65 9.25
N THR A 119 4.79 37.59 7.95
CA THR A 119 6.00 37.81 7.12
C THR A 119 7.29 38.28 7.84
N LYS A 120 8.41 37.61 7.54
CA LYS A 120 9.74 38.13 7.09
C LYS A 120 10.85 37.11 7.41
N GLN A 121 11.48 36.49 6.39
CA GLN A 121 12.79 36.88 5.82
C GLN A 121 13.93 37.00 6.85
N PHE A 122 15.04 36.24 6.69
CA PHE A 122 16.30 36.73 6.08
C PHE A 122 17.46 35.70 6.20
N ARG A 123 17.99 35.30 5.03
CA ARG A 123 19.39 35.05 4.60
C ARG A 123 20.49 34.44 5.51
N GLU A 124 21.11 33.43 4.89
CA GLU A 124 22.55 33.23 4.60
C GLU A 124 23.59 33.33 5.74
N LYS A 125 24.36 32.25 5.94
CA LYS A 125 25.83 32.31 5.96
C LYS A 125 26.48 31.07 5.34
N LYS A 126 27.32 31.37 4.35
CA LYS A 126 28.25 30.51 3.60
C LYS A 126 29.48 30.18 4.47
N GLY A 127 30.00 28.96 4.34
CA GLY A 127 31.30 28.54 4.88
C GLY A 127 31.89 27.42 4.03
N THR A 128 32.78 27.79 3.12
CA THR A 128 33.57 26.93 2.22
C THR A 128 34.51 26.03 3.03
N ASN A 129 34.75 24.79 2.59
CA ASN A 129 36.10 24.26 2.37
C ASN A 129 36.06 22.94 1.59
N GLN A 130 36.79 22.93 0.48
CA GLN A 130 37.22 21.75 -0.27
C GLN A 130 38.33 21.05 0.50
N VAL A 131 38.45 19.72 0.39
CA VAL A 131 39.70 19.03 -0.01
C VAL A 131 39.35 17.63 -0.51
N THR A 132 40.06 17.28 -1.57
CA THR A 132 40.15 16.07 -2.39
C THR A 132 40.66 14.81 -1.68
N GLY A 133 40.23 13.65 -2.19
CA GLY A 133 41.10 12.49 -2.44
C GLY A 133 41.02 11.34 -1.45
N SER A 134 40.43 10.22 -1.86
CA SER A 134 41.15 8.94 -1.99
C SER A 134 40.25 7.86 -2.58
N ARG A 135 40.81 7.17 -3.58
CA ARG A 135 40.33 5.98 -4.25
C ARG A 135 41.07 4.82 -3.62
N GLU A 136 40.40 3.92 -2.90
CA GLU A 136 40.85 2.55 -2.61
C GLU A 136 39.63 1.65 -2.40
N ASP A 137 39.80 0.38 -2.76
CA ASP A 137 38.82 -0.69 -2.93
C ASP A 137 37.85 -0.94 -1.78
N PHE A 138 36.59 -1.25 -2.12
CA PHE A 138 35.74 -2.11 -1.30
C PHE A 138 35.12 -3.18 -2.19
N SER A 139 35.88 -4.26 -2.36
CA SER A 139 35.32 -5.59 -2.53
C SER A 139 34.66 -5.98 -1.20
N ASP A 140 33.51 -5.38 -0.87
CA ASP A 140 32.69 -5.91 0.22
C ASP A 140 31.77 -6.96 -0.39
N ALA A 141 32.26 -8.19 -0.32
CA ALA A 141 31.42 -9.35 -0.23
C ALA A 141 30.32 -9.03 0.78
N GLU A 142 29.10 -8.89 0.28
CA GLU A 142 27.87 -8.79 1.06
C GLU A 142 27.93 -9.87 2.13
N SER A 143 28.36 -9.47 3.32
CA SER A 143 28.44 -10.33 4.48
C SER A 143 27.01 -10.47 4.98
N VAL A 144 26.19 -11.15 4.20
CA VAL A 144 24.95 -11.74 4.67
C VAL A 144 25.37 -12.65 5.78
N GLU A 145 25.21 -12.21 7.03
CA GLU A 145 25.44 -13.09 8.17
C GLU A 145 24.71 -14.41 7.88
N PRO A 146 25.35 -15.57 8.04
CA PRO A 146 24.73 -16.84 7.72
C PRO A 146 23.47 -17.00 8.57
N ASP A 147 22.39 -17.48 7.95
CA ASP A 147 21.13 -17.68 8.66
C ASP A 147 21.34 -18.61 9.88
N PRO A 148 20.68 -18.34 11.02
CA PRO A 148 20.82 -19.17 12.19
C PRO A 148 20.52 -20.64 11.84
N ALA A 149 21.32 -21.57 12.35
CA ALA A 149 21.13 -22.99 12.07
C ALA A 149 19.69 -23.43 12.43
N GLY A 150 18.98 -24.01 11.47
CA GLY A 150 17.57 -24.43 11.62
C GLY A 150 16.53 -23.34 11.32
N PHE A 151 16.93 -22.09 11.06
CA PHE A 151 15.99 -21.01 10.72
C PHE A 151 15.27 -21.27 9.40
N HIS A 152 16.00 -21.77 8.39
CA HIS A 152 15.44 -22.18 7.12
C HIS A 152 14.35 -23.27 7.26
N GLU A 153 14.59 -24.26 8.11
CA GLU A 153 13.66 -25.35 8.37
C GLU A 153 12.39 -24.85 9.09
N GLU A 154 12.54 -23.95 10.07
CA GLU A 154 11.40 -23.31 10.74
C GLU A 154 10.58 -22.47 9.76
N VAL A 155 11.23 -21.66 8.90
CA VAL A 155 10.54 -20.86 7.88
C VAL A 155 9.82 -21.77 6.88
N SER A 156 10.46 -22.85 6.43
CA SER A 156 9.86 -23.84 5.51
C SER A 156 8.62 -24.48 6.12
N LYS A 157 8.70 -24.91 7.38
CA LYS A 157 7.58 -25.51 8.11
C LYS A 157 6.42 -24.53 8.26
N ARG A 158 6.71 -23.27 8.60
CA ARG A 158 5.68 -22.22 8.69
C ARG A 158 5.03 -22.01 7.33
N PHE A 159 5.83 -21.90 6.28
CA PHE A 159 5.33 -21.66 4.95
C PHE A 159 4.46 -22.83 4.45
N GLU A 160 4.84 -24.07 4.70
CA GLU A 160 4.03 -25.26 4.39
C GLU A 160 2.69 -25.26 5.16
N GLU A 161 2.70 -24.89 6.43
CA GLU A 161 1.49 -24.73 7.25
C GLU A 161 0.54 -23.65 6.68
N TRP A 162 1.09 -22.57 6.14
CA TRP A 162 0.33 -21.52 5.46
C TRP A 162 -0.28 -22.00 4.13
N ILE A 163 0.48 -22.74 3.32
CA ILE A 163 -0.04 -23.32 2.06
C ILE A 163 -1.19 -24.29 2.37
N ASN A 164 -0.98 -25.23 3.31
CA ASN A 164 -2.00 -26.20 3.70
C ASN A 164 -3.27 -25.51 4.24
N MET A 165 -3.11 -24.41 4.97
CA MET A 165 -4.23 -23.58 5.42
C MET A 165 -4.97 -22.92 4.25
N CYS A 166 -4.25 -22.45 3.24
CA CYS A 166 -4.83 -21.87 2.03
C CYS A 166 -5.61 -22.88 1.17
N ASP A 167 -5.20 -24.16 1.19
CA ASP A 167 -5.89 -25.25 0.48
C ASP A 167 -7.14 -25.77 1.19
N HIS A 168 -7.40 -25.36 2.44
CA HIS A 168 -8.58 -25.80 3.17
C HIS A 168 -9.86 -25.11 2.67
N PRO A 169 -10.88 -25.87 2.21
CA PRO A 169 -12.18 -25.33 1.82
C PRO A 169 -12.97 -24.90 3.06
N GLY A 170 -12.65 -23.73 3.58
CA GLY A 170 -13.17 -23.22 4.86
C GLY A 170 -12.30 -22.15 5.50
N LEU A 171 -11.23 -21.70 4.82
CA LEU A 171 -10.39 -20.59 5.26
C LEU A 171 -11.25 -19.37 5.61
N ASN A 172 -11.16 -18.96 6.86
CA ASN A 172 -11.87 -17.79 7.37
C ASN A 172 -10.87 -16.78 7.93
N ASP A 173 -11.30 -15.52 8.03
CA ASP A 173 -10.45 -14.43 8.52
C ASP A 173 -9.95 -14.68 9.95
N ALA A 174 -10.70 -15.42 10.78
CA ALA A 174 -10.28 -15.76 12.13
C ALA A 174 -9.07 -16.69 12.15
N THR A 175 -9.03 -17.70 11.28
CA THR A 175 -7.93 -18.64 11.11
C THR A 175 -6.70 -17.94 10.53
N ILE A 176 -6.89 -17.06 9.53
CA ILE A 176 -5.82 -16.22 8.97
C ILE A 176 -5.23 -15.31 10.05
N ASN A 177 -6.07 -14.59 10.79
CA ASN A 177 -5.62 -13.67 11.84
C ASN A 177 -4.93 -14.40 12.99
N ALA A 178 -5.43 -15.58 13.39
CA ALA A 178 -4.79 -16.41 14.41
C ALA A 178 -3.39 -16.84 13.96
N TYR A 179 -3.22 -17.20 12.70
CA TYR A 179 -1.93 -17.60 12.15
C TYR A 179 -0.95 -16.42 12.01
N ILE A 180 -1.41 -15.26 11.54
CA ILE A 180 -0.59 -14.04 11.51
C ILE A 180 -0.14 -13.66 12.93
N LEU A 181 -1.01 -13.80 13.92
CA LEU A 181 -0.66 -13.56 15.33
C LEU A 181 0.41 -14.54 15.81
N GLN A 182 0.30 -15.82 15.43
CA GLN A 182 1.31 -16.84 15.73
C GLN A 182 2.68 -16.52 15.09
N LEU A 183 2.71 -16.04 13.85
CA LEU A 183 3.93 -15.58 13.18
C LEU A 183 4.56 -14.33 13.84
N ARG A 184 3.73 -13.43 14.38
CA ARG A 184 4.24 -12.29 15.17
C ARG A 184 4.82 -12.74 16.51
N GLN A 185 4.17 -13.70 17.17
CA GLN A 185 4.61 -14.25 18.46
C GLN A 185 5.91 -15.04 18.35
N SER A 186 6.15 -15.74 17.24
CA SER A 186 7.45 -16.39 16.97
C SER A 186 8.58 -15.38 16.73
N GLY A 187 8.24 -14.11 16.54
CA GLY A 187 9.18 -13.03 16.29
C GLY A 187 9.72 -12.99 14.85
N LEU A 188 9.07 -13.69 13.92
CA LEU A 188 9.43 -13.66 12.50
C LEU A 188 8.97 -12.37 11.81
N LEU A 189 7.96 -11.67 12.35
CA LEU A 189 7.38 -10.45 11.78
C LEU A 189 7.52 -9.24 12.73
N LYS A 190 8.76 -8.91 13.10
CA LYS A 190 9.11 -7.78 13.98
C LYS A 190 9.58 -6.54 13.20
N GLY A 191 9.85 -6.67 11.90
CA GLY A 191 10.37 -5.59 11.07
C GLY A 191 11.87 -5.34 11.29
N ASP A 192 12.59 -6.38 11.72
CA ASP A 192 14.04 -6.41 11.91
C ASP A 192 14.70 -7.32 10.85
N ASP A 193 16.02 -7.50 10.94
CA ASP A 193 16.81 -8.37 10.05
C ASP A 193 16.26 -9.80 9.98
N VAL A 194 15.60 -10.29 11.04
CA VAL A 194 14.96 -11.61 11.08
C VAL A 194 13.73 -11.65 10.16
N THR A 195 12.96 -10.57 10.10
CA THR A 195 11.84 -10.42 9.16
C THR A 195 12.33 -10.40 7.71
N ASP A 196 13.42 -9.70 7.42
CA ASP A 196 13.99 -9.66 6.07
C ASP A 196 14.50 -11.05 5.64
N ARG A 197 15.16 -11.79 6.55
CA ARG A 197 15.57 -13.19 6.31
C ARG A 197 14.39 -14.12 6.09
N PHE A 198 13.31 -13.97 6.87
CA PHE A 198 12.09 -14.75 6.71
C PHE A 198 11.52 -14.59 5.29
N PHE A 199 11.35 -13.34 4.82
CA PHE A 199 10.84 -13.08 3.48
C PHE A 199 11.81 -13.52 2.38
N ARG A 200 13.13 -13.37 2.58
CA ARG A 200 14.14 -13.87 1.64
C ARG A 200 14.01 -15.39 1.46
N ILE A 201 13.91 -16.15 2.55
CA ILE A 201 13.78 -17.61 2.52
C ILE A 201 12.44 -18.03 1.91
N VAL A 202 11.33 -17.40 2.29
CA VAL A 202 10.01 -17.66 1.68
C VAL A 202 10.06 -17.39 0.17
N THR A 203 10.69 -16.29 -0.26
CA THR A 203 10.85 -15.96 -1.68
C THR A 203 11.68 -17.01 -2.42
N VAL A 204 12.77 -17.49 -1.83
CA VAL A 204 13.59 -18.57 -2.40
C VAL A 204 12.82 -19.90 -2.48
N ILE A 205 11.93 -20.20 -1.53
CA ILE A 205 11.09 -21.41 -1.56
C ILE A 205 9.99 -21.29 -2.63
N VAL A 206 9.39 -20.11 -2.78
CA VAL A 206 8.28 -19.84 -3.71
C VAL A 206 8.76 -19.75 -5.15
N ILE A 207 9.91 -19.13 -5.39
CA ILE A 207 10.53 -19.12 -6.70
C ILE A 207 11.06 -20.55 -6.91
N PRO A 208 10.40 -21.37 -7.73
CA PRO A 208 10.92 -22.70 -8.00
C PRO A 208 12.29 -22.49 -8.63
N SER A 209 13.29 -23.26 -8.21
CA SER A 209 14.59 -23.42 -8.85
C SER A 209 14.42 -23.72 -10.35
N SER A 210 14.08 -22.70 -11.12
CA SER A 210 13.79 -22.76 -12.55
C SER A 210 15.03 -22.21 -13.22
N ASN A 211 15.95 -23.14 -13.49
CA ASN A 211 17.07 -23.05 -14.42
C ASN A 211 18.06 -21.87 -14.23
N ILE A 212 19.20 -22.19 -13.62
CA ILE A 212 20.49 -21.90 -14.27
C ILE A 212 20.63 -22.89 -15.43
#